data_AF-A0A367LSQ3-F1
#
_entry.id   AF-A0A367LSQ3-F1
#
_cell.length_a   1.000
_cell.length_b   1.000
_cell.length_c   1.000
_cell.angle_alpha   90.00
_cell.angle_beta   90.00
_cell.angle_gamma   90.00
#
_symmetry.space_group_name_H-M   'P 1'
#
loop_
_entity.id
_entity.type
_entity.pdbx_description
1 polymer ?
#
loop_
_entity_poly.entity_id
_entity_poly.type
_entity_poly.pdbx_seq_one_letter_code
_entity_poly.pdbx_strand_id
1 'polypeptide(L)'
;MTVHDFKPYTLHPRPPLIPGISDLQLSLICPIAINWLLSAAFEICDRAGWLSQYRLHTTAEELTRNRVTRRECLIVTIQSQCLQTILGLALGSLGEGDMTGFEDYYETIWIGRVHSASKAIFSLLSLSGIDFCALENKLSRHVSIISTPEHAGLEVPIGRFLYWYLMPGLQFVLTLVIADAFMFSIHRLEHTNSWLYKHIHSQHHRFYVPYAWAGYYNHPFDSLVVDGVSYAIGSWATGISTRLSVFLFSYASIKNVLDHSGFAFPSRLFRLISSTDADFHDVHHQSWGLKHNFGLYLGIWDRMTGSYFHDRELITKLRVKNRIAAEKMMAREAGLSAEDVRK
;
A
#
# COMPACT_ATOMS: atom_id res chain seq x y z
N MET A 1 3.03 9.93 -40.02
CA MET A 1 3.83 8.69 -39.93
C MET A 1 2.96 7.50 -40.26
N THR A 2 3.19 6.89 -41.41
CA THR A 2 2.71 5.53 -41.72
C THR A 2 3.47 4.52 -40.86
N VAL A 3 2.84 3.38 -40.59
CA VAL A 3 3.21 2.33 -39.61
C VAL A 3 4.56 1.60 -39.89
N HIS A 4 5.43 2.12 -40.74
CA HIS A 4 6.48 1.32 -41.39
C HIS A 4 7.96 1.67 -41.12
N ASP A 5 8.30 2.70 -40.33
CA ASP A 5 9.71 3.01 -39.99
C ASP A 5 10.00 2.88 -38.48
N PHE A 6 9.71 1.72 -37.90
CA PHE A 6 10.19 1.42 -36.56
C PHE A 6 11.66 1.00 -36.63
N LYS A 7 12.55 1.73 -35.94
CA LYS A 7 13.92 1.26 -35.74
C LYS A 7 13.87 -0.07 -34.98
N PRO A 8 14.51 -1.14 -35.48
CA PRO A 8 14.64 -2.37 -34.72
C PRO A 8 15.40 -2.06 -33.43
N TYR A 9 15.00 -2.69 -32.32
CA TYR A 9 15.69 -2.61 -31.05
C TYR A 9 16.27 -3.96 -30.66
N THR A 10 17.26 -3.95 -29.77
CA THR A 10 17.83 -5.15 -29.18
C THR A 10 17.60 -5.12 -27.68
N LEU A 11 17.22 -6.27 -27.11
CA LEU A 11 16.99 -6.39 -25.69
C LEU A 11 18.30 -6.66 -24.96
N HIS A 12 18.50 -5.96 -23.86
CA HIS A 12 19.61 -6.18 -22.95
C HIS A 12 19.11 -6.25 -21.52
N PRO A 13 19.78 -7.00 -20.63
CA PRO A 13 19.46 -6.98 -19.20
C PRO A 13 19.51 -5.55 -18.67
N ARG A 14 18.48 -5.14 -17.93
CA ARG A 14 18.42 -3.81 -17.36
C ARG A 14 19.50 -3.65 -16.28
N PRO A 15 20.31 -2.57 -16.31
CA PRO A 15 21.29 -2.33 -15.27
C PRO A 15 20.61 -2.04 -13.93
N PRO A 16 21.21 -2.47 -12.79
CA PRO A 16 20.65 -2.25 -11.47
C PRO A 16 20.56 -0.76 -11.12
N LEU A 17 19.56 -0.38 -10.31
CA LEU A 17 19.43 0.99 -9.78
C LEU A 17 20.62 1.40 -8.91
N ILE A 18 21.10 0.47 -8.09
CA ILE A 18 22.23 0.70 -7.19
C ILE A 18 23.36 -0.22 -7.64
N PRO A 19 24.54 0.32 -8.01
CA PRO A 19 25.69 -0.50 -8.38
C PRO A 19 26.00 -1.54 -7.31
N GLY A 20 26.06 -2.82 -7.69
CA GLY A 20 26.35 -3.94 -6.80
C GLY A 20 25.15 -4.55 -6.07
N ILE A 21 23.94 -3.98 -6.20
CA ILE A 21 22.69 -4.55 -5.64
C ILE A 21 21.70 -4.74 -6.78
N SER A 22 21.26 -5.97 -7.04
CA SER A 22 20.26 -6.23 -8.08
C SER A 22 18.90 -5.61 -7.70
N ASP A 23 18.08 -5.25 -8.70
CA ASP A 23 16.74 -4.71 -8.43
C ASP A 23 15.87 -5.72 -7.64
N LEU A 24 16.10 -7.03 -7.81
CA LEU A 24 15.49 -8.08 -6.98
C LEU A 24 15.95 -7.97 -5.52
N GLN A 25 17.25 -7.90 -5.25
CA GLN A 25 17.76 -7.73 -3.89
C GLN A 25 17.22 -6.45 -3.25
N LEU A 26 17.15 -5.37 -4.01
CA LEU A 26 16.59 -4.11 -3.54
C LEU A 26 15.11 -4.26 -3.14
N SER A 27 14.32 -5.00 -3.93
CA SER A 27 12.91 -5.26 -3.64
C SER A 27 12.68 -6.07 -2.36
N LEU A 28 13.67 -6.86 -1.92
CA LEU A 28 13.64 -7.66 -0.69
C LEU A 28 14.15 -6.87 0.52
N ILE A 29 15.19 -6.04 0.32
CA ILE A 29 15.83 -5.26 1.40
C ILE A 29 14.98 -4.06 1.80
N CYS A 30 14.46 -3.30 0.85
CA CYS A 30 13.70 -2.07 1.10
C CYS A 30 12.52 -2.24 2.07
N PRO A 31 11.57 -3.19 1.89
CA PRO A 31 10.45 -3.35 2.80
C PRO A 31 10.90 -3.64 4.23
N ILE A 32 11.95 -4.46 4.42
CA ILE A 32 12.51 -4.74 5.74
C ILE A 32 13.11 -3.47 6.34
N ALA A 33 14.01 -2.80 5.62
CA ALA A 33 14.65 -1.59 6.11
C ALA A 33 13.62 -0.51 6.52
N ILE A 34 12.60 -0.31 5.69
CA ILE A 34 11.51 0.63 5.98
C ILE A 34 10.74 0.22 7.23
N ASN A 35 10.34 -1.05 7.36
CA ASN A 35 9.60 -1.51 8.53
C ASN A 35 10.37 -1.19 9.82
N TRP A 36 11.65 -1.53 9.85
CA TRP A 36 12.51 -1.36 11.02
C TRP A 36 12.75 0.12 11.35
N LEU A 37 13.08 0.94 10.34
CA LEU A 37 13.32 2.38 10.53
C LEU A 37 12.05 3.10 10.99
N LEU A 38 10.92 2.82 10.35
CA LEU A 38 9.66 3.50 10.64
C LEU A 38 9.10 3.04 12.00
N SER A 39 9.16 1.75 12.30
CA SER A 39 8.74 1.23 13.62
C SER A 39 9.61 1.75 14.76
N ALA A 40 10.93 1.86 14.55
CA ALA A 40 11.83 2.48 15.52
C ALA A 40 11.51 3.97 15.71
N ALA A 41 11.23 4.71 14.63
CA ALA A 41 10.84 6.11 14.73
C ALA A 41 9.55 6.29 15.52
N PHE A 42 8.51 5.48 15.28
CA PHE A 42 7.27 5.50 16.04
C PHE A 42 7.49 5.18 17.53
N GLU A 43 8.31 4.16 17.82
CA GLU A 43 8.66 3.79 19.20
C GLU A 43 9.39 4.93 19.92
N ILE A 44 10.35 5.59 19.27
CA ILE A 44 11.08 6.73 19.82
C ILE A 44 10.10 7.88 20.11
N CYS A 45 9.23 8.19 19.14
CA CYS A 45 8.24 9.26 19.28
C CYS A 45 7.23 8.98 20.41
N ASP A 46 6.80 7.72 20.57
CA ASP A 46 5.89 7.32 21.65
C ASP A 46 6.55 7.49 23.02
N ARG A 47 7.79 7.00 23.17
CA ARG A 47 8.56 7.13 24.43
C ARG A 47 8.87 8.58 24.78
N ALA A 48 9.09 9.43 23.78
CA ALA A 48 9.32 10.84 23.98
C ALA A 48 8.01 11.64 24.21
N GLY A 49 6.84 11.01 24.04
CA GLY A 49 5.53 11.64 24.20
C GLY A 49 5.13 12.60 23.09
N TRP A 50 5.91 12.68 22.00
CA TRP A 50 5.73 13.66 20.91
C TRP A 50 4.43 13.47 20.12
N LEU A 51 3.90 12.24 20.10
CA LEU A 51 2.70 11.87 19.35
C LEU A 51 1.51 11.52 20.26
N SER A 52 1.58 11.85 21.55
CA SER A 52 0.55 11.48 22.54
C SER A 52 -0.86 11.94 22.15
N GLN A 53 -1.00 13.11 21.52
CA GLN A 53 -2.28 13.63 21.02
C GLN A 53 -2.93 12.78 19.91
N TYR A 54 -2.16 11.93 19.22
CA TYR A 54 -2.65 11.08 18.13
C TYR A 54 -2.86 9.63 18.58
N ARG A 55 -2.50 9.28 19.82
CA ARG A 55 -2.52 7.91 20.32
C ARG A 55 -3.96 7.42 20.51
N LEU A 56 -4.29 6.25 19.97
CA LEU A 56 -5.62 5.66 20.05
C LEU A 56 -5.95 5.10 21.45
N HIS A 57 -4.95 4.49 22.09
CA HIS A 57 -5.10 3.75 23.34
C HIS A 57 -4.07 4.17 24.38
N THR A 58 -4.41 4.09 25.67
CA THR A 58 -3.46 4.41 26.74
C THR A 58 -2.41 3.31 26.92
N THR A 59 -1.32 3.63 27.60
CA THR A 59 -0.32 2.64 28.04
C THR A 59 -0.95 1.54 28.91
N ALA A 60 -1.98 1.89 29.70
CA ALA A 60 -2.73 0.93 30.49
C ALA A 60 -3.43 -0.12 29.61
N GLU A 61 -4.08 0.33 28.53
CA GLU A 61 -4.70 -0.57 27.55
C GLU A 61 -3.65 -1.46 26.87
N GLU A 62 -2.52 -0.90 26.44
CA GLU A 62 -1.44 -1.67 25.80
C GLU A 62 -0.90 -2.78 26.72
N LEU A 63 -0.57 -2.45 27.97
CA LEU A 63 0.05 -3.38 28.91
C LEU A 63 -0.90 -4.46 29.42
N THR A 64 -2.19 -4.15 29.58
CA THR A 64 -3.16 -5.09 30.17
C THR A 64 -3.91 -5.93 29.12
N ARG A 65 -4.07 -5.44 27.90
CA ARG A 65 -4.89 -6.10 26.88
C ARG A 65 -4.09 -6.92 25.89
N ASN A 66 -2.86 -6.52 25.56
CA ASN A 66 -2.01 -7.30 24.66
C ASN A 66 -1.54 -8.59 25.33
N ARG A 67 -1.61 -9.70 24.59
CA ARG A 67 -1.26 -11.05 25.08
C ARG A 67 0.09 -11.54 24.55
N VAL A 68 0.95 -10.61 24.13
CA VAL A 68 2.21 -10.88 23.43
C VAL A 68 3.28 -10.00 24.04
N THR A 69 4.46 -10.57 24.30
CA THR A 69 5.61 -9.79 24.73
C THR A 69 6.28 -9.11 23.53
N ARG A 70 6.92 -7.96 23.73
CA ARG A 70 7.69 -7.29 22.67
C ARG A 70 8.79 -8.17 22.07
N ARG A 71 9.40 -9.07 22.88
CA ARG A 71 10.38 -10.06 22.42
C ARG A 71 9.76 -11.10 21.49
N GLU A 72 8.59 -11.63 21.85
CA GLU A 72 7.85 -12.57 21.00
C GLU A 72 7.45 -11.91 19.67
N CYS A 73 6.95 -10.67 19.73
CA CYS A 73 6.65 -9.85 18.55
C CYS A 73 7.83 -9.74 17.59
N LEU A 74 9.01 -9.40 18.13
CA LEU A 74 10.23 -9.24 17.35
C LEU A 74 10.68 -10.55 16.69
N ILE A 75 10.63 -11.67 17.42
CA ILE A 75 11.01 -12.99 16.89
C ILE A 75 10.11 -13.37 15.73
N VAL A 76 8.79 -13.24 15.89
CA VAL A 76 7.83 -13.55 14.81
C VAL A 76 8.01 -12.59 13.63
N THR A 77 8.25 -11.30 13.87
CA THR A 77 8.53 -10.34 12.79
C THR A 77 9.72 -10.77 11.94
N ILE A 78 10.81 -11.21 12.57
CA ILE A 78 11.99 -11.72 11.86
C ILE A 78 11.64 -12.99 11.08
N GLN A 79 10.86 -13.91 11.67
CA GLN A 79 10.41 -15.12 10.99
C GLN A 79 9.57 -14.80 9.74
N SER A 80 8.58 -13.91 9.86
CA SER A 80 7.73 -13.48 8.75
C SER A 80 8.56 -12.84 7.63
N GLN A 81 9.52 -11.97 7.97
CA GLN A 81 10.42 -11.34 6.99
C GLN A 81 11.35 -12.34 6.31
N CYS A 82 11.87 -13.34 7.04
CA CYS A 82 12.65 -14.43 6.46
C CYS A 82 11.81 -15.25 5.47
N LEU A 83 10.58 -15.62 5.84
CA LEU A 83 9.67 -16.38 4.98
C LEU A 83 9.30 -15.61 3.71
N GLN A 84 8.97 -14.32 3.84
CA GLN A 84 8.67 -13.43 2.71
C GLN A 84 9.90 -13.24 1.81
N THR A 85 11.10 -13.15 2.38
CA THR A 85 12.35 -13.07 1.61
C THR A 85 12.59 -14.36 0.83
N ILE A 86 12.39 -15.52 1.44
CA ILE A 86 12.52 -16.83 0.77
C ILE A 86 11.51 -16.93 -0.38
N LEU A 87 10.25 -16.55 -0.14
CA LEU A 87 9.22 -16.52 -1.18
C LEU A 87 9.61 -15.59 -2.33
N GLY A 88 10.08 -14.39 -2.02
CA GLY A 88 10.52 -13.41 -3.02
C GLY A 88 11.72 -13.88 -3.84
N LEU A 89 12.69 -14.57 -3.22
CA LEU A 89 13.80 -15.21 -3.93
C LEU A 89 13.32 -16.34 -4.85
N ALA A 90 12.41 -17.18 -4.36
CA ALA A 90 11.84 -18.28 -5.15
C ALA A 90 11.08 -17.73 -6.37
N LEU A 91 10.20 -16.75 -6.18
CA LEU A 91 9.47 -16.11 -7.29
C LEU A 91 10.42 -15.37 -8.24
N GLY A 92 11.41 -14.66 -7.71
CA GLY A 92 12.41 -13.96 -8.51
C GLY A 92 13.26 -14.89 -9.37
N SER A 93 13.57 -16.10 -8.89
CA SER A 93 14.33 -17.09 -9.67
C SER A 93 13.56 -17.71 -10.84
N LEU A 94 12.22 -17.55 -10.86
CA LEU A 94 11.38 -18.01 -11.97
C LEU A 94 11.29 -16.96 -13.09
N GLY A 95 11.71 -15.71 -12.82
CA GLY A 95 11.67 -14.62 -13.80
C GLY A 95 12.95 -14.54 -14.62
N GLU A 96 12.82 -14.06 -15.86
CA GLU A 96 13.97 -13.80 -16.76
C GLU A 96 14.71 -12.48 -16.43
N GLY A 97 14.22 -11.73 -15.44
CA GLY A 97 14.72 -10.40 -15.08
C GLY A 97 14.17 -9.28 -15.97
N ASP A 98 14.33 -8.04 -15.52
CA ASP A 98 13.89 -6.88 -16.28
C ASP A 98 14.83 -6.64 -17.48
N MET A 99 14.26 -6.47 -18.68
CA MET A 99 14.99 -6.11 -19.90
C MET A 99 14.80 -4.64 -20.26
N THR A 100 15.72 -4.09 -21.05
CA THR A 100 15.70 -2.72 -21.58
C THR A 100 16.15 -2.72 -23.05
N GLY A 101 16.01 -1.59 -23.73
CA GLY A 101 16.34 -1.38 -25.15
C GLY A 101 15.11 -1.11 -26.02
N PHE A 102 13.90 -1.35 -25.52
CA PHE A 102 12.64 -1.14 -26.24
C PHE A 102 12.00 0.25 -26.02
N GLU A 103 12.58 1.08 -25.16
CA GLU A 103 11.96 2.30 -24.66
C GLU A 103 11.63 3.29 -25.78
N ASP A 104 12.58 3.58 -26.69
CA ASP A 104 12.37 4.47 -27.84
C ASP A 104 11.26 3.95 -28.78
N TYR A 105 11.17 2.63 -28.94
CA TYR A 105 10.16 1.98 -29.76
C TYR A 105 8.76 2.16 -29.17
N TYR A 106 8.57 1.84 -27.89
CA TYR A 106 7.28 1.99 -27.23
C TYR A 106 6.90 3.46 -27.01
N GLU A 107 7.86 4.34 -26.74
CA GLU A 107 7.63 5.79 -26.70
C GLU A 107 7.03 6.27 -28.04
N THR A 108 7.63 5.86 -29.16
CA THR A 108 7.12 6.18 -30.51
C THR A 108 5.70 5.65 -30.73
N ILE A 109 5.41 4.42 -30.28
CA ILE A 109 4.06 3.86 -30.34
C ILE A 109 3.06 4.73 -29.57
N TRP A 110 3.39 5.13 -28.34
CA TRP A 110 2.49 5.94 -27.52
C TRP A 110 2.27 7.33 -28.10
N ILE A 111 3.31 7.97 -28.63
CA ILE A 111 3.18 9.24 -29.37
C ILE A 111 2.26 9.04 -30.58
N GLY A 112 2.44 7.97 -31.36
CA GLY A 112 1.58 7.65 -32.50
C GLY A 112 0.12 7.38 -32.13
N ARG A 113 -0.14 6.77 -30.96
CA ARG A 113 -1.49 6.59 -30.40
C ARG A 113 -2.13 7.93 -30.05
N VAL A 114 -1.39 8.84 -29.40
CA VAL A 114 -1.86 10.20 -29.08
C VAL A 114 -2.18 10.97 -30.36
N HIS A 115 -1.32 10.87 -31.36
CA HIS A 115 -1.56 11.48 -32.67
C HIS A 115 -2.84 10.97 -33.33
N SER A 116 -3.03 9.65 -33.34
CA SER A 116 -4.21 9.01 -33.94
C SER A 116 -5.49 9.39 -33.19
N ALA A 117 -5.45 9.42 -31.85
CA ALA A 117 -6.56 9.85 -31.00
C ALA A 117 -6.90 11.32 -31.22
N SER A 118 -5.90 12.20 -31.30
CA SER A 118 -6.08 13.63 -31.55
C SER A 118 -6.77 13.87 -32.89
N LYS A 119 -6.30 13.21 -33.96
CA LYS A 119 -6.96 13.24 -35.28
C LYS A 119 -8.40 12.76 -35.25
N ALA A 120 -8.69 11.66 -34.56
CA ALA A 120 -10.06 11.16 -34.42
C ALA A 120 -10.96 12.17 -33.67
N ILE A 121 -10.46 12.76 -32.59
CA ILE A 121 -11.18 13.81 -31.83
C ILE A 121 -11.46 15.01 -32.72
N PHE A 122 -10.47 15.55 -33.43
CA PHE A 122 -10.67 16.69 -34.34
C PHE A 122 -11.64 16.36 -35.48
N SER A 123 -11.60 15.12 -35.99
CA SER A 123 -12.54 14.67 -37.03
C SER A 123 -13.98 14.62 -36.51
N LEU A 124 -14.20 14.08 -35.30
CA LEU A 124 -15.51 14.07 -34.65
C LEU A 124 -16.01 15.47 -34.31
N LEU A 125 -15.11 16.33 -33.83
CA LEU A 125 -15.43 17.70 -33.47
C LEU A 125 -15.74 18.58 -34.69
N SER A 126 -15.15 18.29 -35.86
CA SER A 126 -15.52 18.97 -37.11
C SER A 126 -16.99 18.76 -37.50
N LEU A 127 -17.63 17.69 -37.00
CA LEU A 127 -19.06 17.45 -37.18
C LEU A 127 -19.94 18.41 -36.36
N SER A 128 -19.39 19.13 -35.38
CA SER A 128 -20.12 20.10 -34.55
C SER A 128 -20.22 21.49 -35.21
N GLY A 129 -19.74 21.65 -36.45
CA GLY A 129 -19.77 22.91 -37.19
C GLY A 129 -18.72 23.95 -36.76
N ILE A 130 -17.79 23.57 -35.88
CA ILE A 130 -16.66 24.42 -35.47
C ILE A 130 -15.45 24.03 -36.33
N ASP A 131 -14.83 25.00 -37.00
CA ASP A 131 -13.60 24.80 -37.76
C ASP A 131 -12.39 24.67 -36.82
N PHE A 132 -12.15 23.45 -36.36
CA PHE A 132 -11.06 23.14 -35.45
C PHE A 132 -9.67 23.22 -36.11
N CYS A 133 -9.58 23.17 -37.44
CA CYS A 133 -8.31 23.39 -38.13
C CYS A 133 -7.87 24.87 -37.98
N ALA A 134 -8.83 25.81 -38.00
CA ALA A 134 -8.58 27.20 -37.66
C ALA A 134 -8.22 27.40 -36.18
N LEU A 135 -8.79 26.60 -35.27
CA LEU A 135 -8.49 26.66 -33.83
C LEU A 135 -7.09 26.10 -33.51
N GLU A 136 -6.74 24.95 -34.07
CA GLU A 136 -5.42 24.31 -33.92
C GLU A 136 -4.31 25.26 -34.41
N ASN A 137 -4.48 25.87 -35.59
CA ASN A 137 -3.56 26.87 -36.13
C ASN A 137 -3.42 28.14 -35.26
N LYS A 138 -4.45 28.49 -34.46
CA LYS A 138 -4.39 29.60 -33.50
C LYS A 138 -3.71 29.17 -32.20
N LEU A 139 -3.97 27.96 -31.70
CA LEU A 139 -3.37 27.43 -30.47
C LEU A 139 -1.88 27.13 -30.66
N SER A 140 -1.50 26.50 -31.77
CA SER A 140 -0.10 26.13 -32.07
C SER A 140 0.83 27.34 -32.12
N ARG A 141 0.33 28.50 -32.60
CA ARG A 141 1.05 29.78 -32.58
C ARG A 141 1.29 30.36 -31.18
N HIS A 142 0.47 29.99 -30.19
CA HIS A 142 0.62 30.45 -28.80
C HIS A 142 1.38 29.43 -27.93
N VAL A 143 1.45 28.16 -28.35
CA VAL A 143 2.11 27.06 -27.64
C VAL A 143 3.52 26.79 -28.18
N SER A 144 4.05 27.63 -29.07
CA SER A 144 5.34 27.50 -29.75
C SER A 144 6.59 27.63 -28.86
N ILE A 145 6.44 27.70 -27.54
CA ILE A 145 7.56 27.88 -26.58
C ILE A 145 8.32 26.55 -26.33
N ILE A 146 7.82 25.40 -26.82
CA ILE A 146 8.38 24.06 -26.47
C ILE A 146 8.79 23.23 -27.71
N SER A 147 8.72 23.76 -28.93
CA SER A 147 8.72 22.93 -30.15
C SER A 147 10.00 23.02 -30.99
N THR A 148 10.69 21.90 -31.23
CA THR A 148 11.72 21.78 -32.28
C THR A 148 11.13 21.33 -33.62
N PRO A 149 11.78 21.65 -34.77
CA PRO A 149 11.14 21.65 -36.09
C PRO A 149 10.70 20.29 -36.65
N GLU A 150 11.15 19.16 -36.08
CA GLU A 150 10.79 17.83 -36.57
C GLU A 150 9.62 17.18 -35.82
N HIS A 151 9.19 17.71 -34.66
CA HIS A 151 8.26 17.02 -33.73
C HIS A 151 7.31 17.96 -32.95
N ALA A 152 6.88 19.06 -33.57
CA ALA A 152 6.32 20.23 -32.91
C ALA A 152 4.82 20.16 -32.52
N GLY A 153 4.41 19.29 -31.58
CA GLY A 153 3.05 19.29 -31.01
C GLY A 153 2.98 18.76 -29.56
N LEU A 154 1.88 19.03 -28.85
CA LEU A 154 1.62 18.50 -27.49
C LEU A 154 1.61 16.95 -27.43
N GLU A 155 1.52 16.29 -28.58
CA GLU A 155 1.46 14.84 -28.71
C GLU A 155 2.71 14.12 -28.16
N VAL A 156 3.90 14.70 -28.34
CA VAL A 156 5.17 14.12 -27.86
C VAL A 156 5.25 14.12 -26.33
N PRO A 157 5.13 15.28 -25.63
CA PRO A 157 5.16 15.28 -24.18
C PRO A 157 4.01 14.46 -23.57
N ILE A 158 2.82 14.45 -24.19
CA ILE A 158 1.71 13.59 -23.75
C ILE A 158 2.06 12.11 -23.93
N GLY A 159 2.54 11.69 -25.10
CA GLY A 159 2.91 10.29 -25.37
C GLY A 159 4.00 9.79 -24.42
N ARG A 160 5.03 10.61 -24.17
CA ARG A 160 6.06 10.36 -23.15
C ARG A 160 5.46 10.23 -21.77
N PHE A 161 4.58 11.15 -21.38
CA PHE A 161 3.91 11.11 -20.09
C PHE A 161 3.10 9.82 -19.91
N LEU A 162 2.33 9.44 -20.93
CA LEU A 162 1.53 8.21 -20.90
C LEU A 162 2.40 6.98 -20.73
N TYR A 163 3.49 6.87 -21.49
CA TYR A 163 4.38 5.72 -21.44
C TYR A 163 5.18 5.65 -20.13
N TRP A 164 5.85 6.74 -19.75
CA TRP A 164 6.79 6.73 -18.63
C TRP A 164 6.14 6.86 -17.26
N TYR A 165 4.95 7.45 -17.16
CA TYR A 165 4.31 7.75 -15.88
C TYR A 165 2.92 7.15 -15.75
N LEU A 166 2.01 7.39 -16.71
CA LEU A 166 0.64 6.90 -16.58
C LEU A 166 0.60 5.38 -16.58
N MET A 167 1.27 4.72 -17.53
CA MET A 167 1.23 3.27 -17.64
C MET A 167 1.83 2.57 -16.42
N PRO A 168 3.06 2.87 -15.97
CA PRO A 168 3.59 2.33 -14.71
C PRO A 168 2.72 2.67 -13.50
N GLY A 169 2.17 3.89 -13.44
CA GLY A 169 1.26 4.31 -12.36
C GLY A 169 -0.04 3.49 -12.34
N LEU A 170 -0.64 3.24 -13.51
CA LEU A 170 -1.82 2.37 -13.64
C LEU A 170 -1.50 0.93 -13.28
N GLN A 171 -0.37 0.38 -13.73
CA GLN A 171 0.06 -0.95 -13.33
C GLN A 171 0.20 -1.04 -11.81
N PHE A 172 0.89 -0.09 -11.18
CA PHE A 172 1.06 -0.03 -9.73
C PHE A 172 -0.28 0.02 -8.97
N VAL A 173 -1.19 0.91 -9.37
CA VAL A 173 -2.50 1.03 -8.74
C VAL A 173 -3.33 -0.24 -8.94
N LEU A 174 -3.32 -0.82 -10.13
CA LEU A 174 -4.02 -2.08 -10.41
C LEU A 174 -3.42 -3.25 -9.62
N THR A 175 -2.10 -3.30 -9.46
CA THR A 175 -1.43 -4.31 -8.63
C THR A 175 -1.96 -4.22 -7.20
N LEU A 176 -2.04 -3.01 -6.64
CA LEU A 176 -2.57 -2.79 -5.29
C LEU A 176 -4.04 -3.18 -5.18
N VAL A 177 -4.88 -2.79 -6.15
CA VAL A 177 -6.31 -3.15 -6.15
C VAL A 177 -6.51 -4.67 -6.18
N ILE A 178 -5.76 -5.38 -7.03
CA ILE A 178 -5.85 -6.84 -7.16
C ILE A 178 -5.33 -7.52 -5.88
N ALA A 179 -4.17 -7.09 -5.38
CA ALA A 179 -3.61 -7.61 -4.14
C ALA A 179 -4.55 -7.39 -2.95
N ASP A 180 -5.11 -6.18 -2.82
CA ASP A 180 -6.04 -5.83 -1.74
C ASP A 180 -7.34 -6.62 -1.81
N ALA A 181 -7.88 -6.86 -3.01
CA ALA A 181 -9.06 -7.71 -3.18
C ALA A 181 -8.80 -9.16 -2.73
N PHE A 182 -7.63 -9.71 -3.05
CA PHE A 182 -7.23 -11.05 -2.61
C PHE A 182 -7.02 -11.10 -1.09
N MET A 183 -6.27 -10.14 -0.54
CA MET A 183 -6.05 -10.01 0.91
C MET A 183 -7.36 -9.90 1.66
N PHE A 184 -8.24 -8.98 1.24
CA PHE A 184 -9.57 -8.82 1.84
C PHE A 184 -10.35 -10.14 1.85
N SER A 185 -10.31 -10.89 0.75
CA SER A 185 -11.06 -12.14 0.61
C SER A 185 -10.55 -13.22 1.59
N ILE A 186 -9.24 -13.40 1.68
CA ILE A 186 -8.64 -14.37 2.62
C ILE A 186 -8.81 -13.89 4.07
N HIS A 187 -8.59 -12.62 4.35
CA HIS A 187 -8.73 -12.04 5.68
C HIS A 187 -10.17 -12.19 6.21
N ARG A 188 -11.17 -11.87 5.38
CA ARG A 188 -12.59 -12.10 5.73
C ARG A 188 -12.89 -13.59 5.91
N LEU A 189 -12.32 -14.46 5.08
CA LEU A 189 -12.47 -15.91 5.22
C LEU A 189 -11.89 -16.40 6.55
N GLU A 190 -10.71 -15.92 6.94
CA GLU A 190 -10.06 -16.23 8.20
C GLU A 190 -10.92 -15.84 9.41
N HIS A 191 -11.65 -14.74 9.34
CA HIS A 191 -12.57 -14.32 10.41
C HIS A 191 -13.95 -14.99 10.41
N THR A 192 -14.39 -15.49 9.26
CA THR A 192 -15.71 -16.14 9.13
C THR A 192 -15.64 -17.65 9.29
N ASN A 193 -14.48 -18.25 9.05
CA ASN A 193 -14.22 -19.66 9.29
C ASN A 193 -13.56 -19.86 10.67
N SER A 194 -14.24 -20.58 11.56
CA SER A 194 -13.79 -20.79 12.94
C SER A 194 -12.47 -21.57 13.05
N TRP A 195 -12.17 -22.47 12.10
CA TRP A 195 -10.93 -23.23 12.10
C TRP A 195 -9.75 -22.34 11.70
N LEU A 196 -9.90 -21.57 10.62
CA LEU A 196 -8.87 -20.63 10.15
C LEU A 196 -8.59 -19.58 11.22
N TYR A 197 -9.62 -18.97 11.79
CA TYR A 197 -9.45 -18.02 12.89
C TYR A 197 -8.66 -18.65 14.04
N LYS A 198 -9.13 -19.79 14.57
CA LYS A 198 -8.56 -20.36 15.80
C LYS A 198 -7.10 -20.82 15.65
N HIS A 199 -6.69 -21.30 14.48
CA HIS A 199 -5.36 -21.91 14.31
C HIS A 199 -4.36 -21.04 13.56
N ILE A 200 -4.83 -20.02 12.84
CA ILE A 200 -3.99 -19.17 12.00
C ILE A 200 -4.12 -17.72 12.48
N HIS A 201 -5.25 -17.08 12.16
CA HIS A 201 -5.36 -15.63 12.26
C HIS A 201 -5.50 -15.11 13.70
N SER A 202 -5.94 -15.94 14.66
CA SER A 202 -6.03 -15.54 16.07
C SER A 202 -4.68 -15.22 16.70
N GLN A 203 -3.56 -15.69 16.12
CA GLN A 203 -2.23 -15.25 16.54
C GLN A 203 -2.10 -13.74 16.37
N HIS A 204 -2.45 -13.20 15.19
CA HIS A 204 -2.39 -11.77 14.90
C HIS A 204 -3.22 -10.95 15.92
N HIS A 205 -4.43 -11.42 16.23
CA HIS A 205 -5.35 -10.82 17.20
C HIS A 205 -4.98 -11.02 18.67
N ARG A 206 -3.79 -11.53 18.98
CA ARG A 206 -3.25 -11.42 20.34
C ARG A 206 -2.82 -9.98 20.67
N PHE A 207 -2.67 -9.12 19.67
CA PHE A 207 -2.57 -7.67 19.81
C PHE A 207 -3.95 -7.01 19.74
N TYR A 208 -4.46 -6.57 20.89
CA TYR A 208 -5.72 -5.79 20.95
C TYR A 208 -5.47 -4.28 20.87
N VAL A 209 -4.24 -3.86 21.14
CA VAL A 209 -3.75 -2.49 21.06
C VAL A 209 -2.47 -2.55 20.25
N PRO A 210 -2.57 -2.54 18.91
CA PRO A 210 -1.40 -2.60 18.05
C PRO A 210 -0.45 -1.41 18.28
N TYR A 211 0.84 -1.68 18.12
CA TYR A 211 1.90 -0.68 18.01
C TYR A 211 2.76 -1.01 16.79
N ALA A 212 3.57 -0.07 16.31
CA ALA A 212 4.20 -0.12 14.98
C ALA A 212 4.87 -1.46 14.60
N TRP A 213 5.51 -2.17 15.53
CA TRP A 213 6.16 -3.46 15.28
C TRP A 213 5.20 -4.65 15.13
N ALA A 214 3.94 -4.50 15.55
CA ALA A 214 2.95 -5.59 15.58
C ALA A 214 2.46 -5.99 14.17
N GLY A 215 2.69 -5.17 13.14
CA GLY A 215 2.18 -5.43 11.79
C GLY A 215 2.67 -6.73 11.14
N TYR A 216 3.82 -7.25 11.57
CA TYR A 216 4.34 -8.55 11.10
C TYR A 216 4.18 -9.67 12.12
N TYR A 217 3.48 -9.42 13.24
CA TYR A 217 3.11 -10.47 14.18
C TYR A 217 1.90 -11.23 13.63
N ASN A 218 2.17 -12.18 12.75
CA ASN A 218 1.17 -13.01 12.12
C ASN A 218 1.65 -14.46 12.01
N HIS A 219 0.73 -15.38 11.73
CA HIS A 219 1.08 -16.79 11.55
C HIS A 219 1.88 -16.94 10.24
N PRO A 220 2.83 -17.90 10.12
CA PRO A 220 3.58 -18.13 8.87
C PRO A 220 2.73 -18.26 7.61
N PHE A 221 1.52 -18.82 7.76
CA PHE A 221 0.53 -18.89 6.68
C PHE A 221 0.09 -17.49 6.22
N ASP A 222 -0.24 -16.60 7.15
CA ASP A 222 -0.63 -15.21 6.85
C ASP A 222 0.53 -14.50 6.14
N SER A 223 1.75 -14.64 6.66
CA SER A 223 2.93 -13.98 6.08
C SER A 223 3.21 -14.42 4.65
N LEU A 224 2.89 -15.66 4.30
CA LEU A 224 3.12 -16.21 2.96
C LEU A 224 1.92 -15.99 2.04
N VAL A 225 0.70 -16.30 2.48
CA VAL A 225 -0.50 -16.31 1.64
C VAL A 225 -1.15 -14.94 1.60
N VAL A 226 -1.44 -14.35 2.77
CA VAL A 226 -2.06 -13.02 2.83
C VAL A 226 -1.06 -11.99 2.36
N ASP A 227 0.12 -11.90 2.97
CA ASP A 227 1.07 -10.84 2.64
C ASP A 227 1.84 -11.12 1.35
N GLY A 228 2.31 -12.35 1.13
CA GLY A 228 3.19 -12.68 0.00
C GLY A 228 2.46 -12.93 -1.32
N VAL A 229 1.60 -13.94 -1.34
CA VAL A 229 0.92 -14.41 -2.56
C VAL A 229 -0.01 -13.35 -3.14
N SER A 230 -0.68 -12.54 -2.29
CA SER A 230 -1.54 -11.46 -2.78
C SER A 230 -0.80 -10.46 -3.67
N TYR A 231 0.38 -9.98 -3.25
CA TYR A 231 1.18 -9.10 -4.09
C TYR A 231 1.78 -9.83 -5.29
N ALA A 232 2.14 -11.10 -5.16
CA ALA A 232 2.63 -11.89 -6.30
C ALA A 232 1.57 -12.00 -7.40
N ILE A 233 0.31 -12.30 -7.04
CA ILE A 233 -0.82 -12.34 -7.97
C ILE A 233 -1.04 -10.98 -8.62
N GLY A 234 -1.08 -9.90 -7.84
CA GLY A 234 -1.24 -8.55 -8.37
C GLY A 234 -0.11 -8.15 -9.32
N SER A 235 1.13 -8.49 -8.98
CA SER A 235 2.32 -8.16 -9.78
C SER A 235 2.33 -8.93 -11.10
N TRP A 236 2.02 -10.22 -11.04
CA TRP A 236 1.88 -11.08 -12.22
C TRP A 236 0.77 -10.60 -13.15
N ALA A 237 -0.41 -10.29 -12.60
CA ALA A 237 -1.58 -9.88 -13.38
C ALA A 237 -1.38 -8.55 -14.12
N THR A 238 -0.53 -7.68 -13.61
CA THR A 238 -0.27 -6.35 -14.17
C THR A 238 1.05 -6.24 -14.92
N GLY A 239 1.92 -7.25 -14.80
CA GLY A 239 3.25 -7.26 -15.43
C GLY A 239 4.13 -6.11 -14.97
N ILE A 240 4.08 -5.76 -13.68
CA ILE A 240 5.00 -4.74 -13.15
C ILE A 240 6.44 -5.20 -13.26
N SER A 241 7.34 -4.25 -13.51
CA SER A 241 8.77 -4.51 -13.50
C SER A 241 9.28 -4.79 -12.08
N THR A 242 10.40 -5.51 -11.96
CA THR A 242 11.08 -5.73 -10.68
C THR A 242 11.38 -4.39 -9.99
N ARG A 243 11.76 -3.38 -10.78
CA ARG A 243 12.00 -2.02 -10.29
C ARG A 243 10.74 -1.38 -9.69
N LEU A 244 9.58 -1.57 -10.31
CA LEU A 244 8.32 -1.04 -9.78
C LEU A 244 7.88 -1.80 -8.51
N SER A 245 8.19 -3.10 -8.42
CA SER A 245 7.99 -3.92 -7.22
C SER A 245 8.77 -3.40 -6.00
N VAL A 246 9.95 -2.79 -6.19
CA VAL A 246 10.68 -2.12 -5.10
C VAL A 246 9.80 -1.07 -4.42
N PHE A 247 9.14 -0.22 -5.20
CA PHE A 247 8.25 0.81 -4.68
C PHE A 247 6.98 0.21 -4.08
N LEU A 248 6.45 -0.86 -4.68
CA LEU A 248 5.25 -1.54 -4.20
C LEU A 248 5.46 -2.11 -2.81
N PHE A 249 6.51 -2.90 -2.62
CA PHE A 249 6.81 -3.51 -1.33
C PHE A 249 7.27 -2.49 -0.29
N SER A 250 7.99 -1.44 -0.72
CA SER A 250 8.29 -0.30 0.15
C SER A 250 7.00 0.34 0.67
N TYR A 251 6.06 0.66 -0.21
CA TYR A 251 4.77 1.23 0.16
C TYR A 251 3.95 0.27 1.05
N ALA A 252 3.94 -1.02 0.75
CA ALA A 252 3.27 -2.03 1.56
C ALA A 252 3.80 -2.08 2.99
N SER A 253 5.12 -2.01 3.16
CA SER A 253 5.76 -1.93 4.48
C SER A 253 5.40 -0.65 5.22
N ILE A 254 5.42 0.51 4.54
CA ILE A 254 4.96 1.78 5.12
C ILE A 254 3.51 1.65 5.60
N LYS A 255 2.62 1.12 4.75
CA LYS A 255 1.21 0.97 5.08
C LYS A 255 0.99 0.05 6.28
N ASN A 256 1.67 -1.10 6.31
CA ASN A 256 1.58 -2.04 7.41
C ASN A 256 1.96 -1.40 8.74
N VAL A 257 3.07 -0.66 8.77
CA VAL A 257 3.50 0.08 9.97
C VAL A 257 2.49 1.16 10.35
N LEU A 258 1.98 1.93 9.39
CA LEU A 258 1.02 3.00 9.67
C LEU A 258 -0.29 2.46 10.27
N ASP A 259 -0.83 1.37 9.73
CA ASP A 259 -2.07 0.75 10.23
C ASP A 259 -1.94 0.18 11.63
N HIS A 260 -0.75 -0.30 11.99
CA HIS A 260 -0.48 -0.86 13.31
C HIS A 260 0.18 0.13 14.26
N SER A 261 0.47 1.36 13.82
CA SER A 261 1.28 2.31 14.59
C SER A 261 0.70 2.65 15.96
N GLY A 262 -0.61 2.51 16.14
CA GLY A 262 -1.34 2.95 17.33
C GLY A 262 -1.67 4.45 17.31
N PHE A 263 -1.35 5.15 16.20
CA PHE A 263 -1.55 6.59 16.05
C PHE A 263 -2.48 6.90 14.88
N ALA A 264 -3.57 7.63 15.18
CA ALA A 264 -4.49 8.14 14.18
C ALA A 264 -4.18 9.60 13.86
N PHE A 265 -3.58 9.84 12.69
CA PHE A 265 -3.23 11.18 12.25
C PHE A 265 -4.38 11.86 11.48
N PRO A 266 -4.64 13.16 11.71
CA PRO A 266 -5.68 13.88 10.98
C PRO A 266 -5.34 14.09 9.49
N SER A 267 -4.04 14.25 9.19
CA SER A 267 -3.55 14.56 7.85
C SER A 267 -3.76 13.40 6.88
N ARG A 268 -4.22 13.73 5.67
CA ARG A 268 -4.33 12.78 4.55
C ARG A 268 -2.97 12.25 4.07
N LEU A 269 -1.87 12.94 4.42
CA LEU A 269 -0.52 12.50 4.06
C LEU A 269 -0.22 11.09 4.62
N PHE A 270 -0.72 10.77 5.81
CA PHE A 270 -0.57 9.44 6.43
C PHE A 270 -1.58 8.40 5.93
N ARG A 271 -2.57 8.82 5.13
CA ARG A 271 -3.49 7.91 4.43
C ARG A 271 -3.01 7.56 3.02
N LEU A 272 -1.89 8.14 2.56
CA LEU A 272 -1.28 7.95 1.23
C LEU A 272 -2.34 7.67 0.13
N ILE A 273 -2.08 6.76 -0.80
CA ILE A 273 -3.05 6.33 -1.85
C ILE A 273 -4.09 5.33 -1.32
N SER A 274 -4.32 5.28 0.01
CA SER A 274 -5.25 4.38 0.68
C SER A 274 -6.47 5.13 1.21
N SER A 275 -7.55 4.37 1.45
CA SER A 275 -8.79 4.86 2.07
C SER A 275 -9.00 4.36 3.50
N THR A 276 -8.04 3.61 4.05
CA THR A 276 -8.03 3.06 5.41
C THR A 276 -6.80 3.59 6.16
N ASP A 277 -6.83 3.49 7.49
CA ASP A 277 -5.76 3.94 8.38
C ASP A 277 -5.75 3.16 9.70
N ALA A 278 -4.88 3.57 10.62
CA ALA A 278 -4.76 2.99 11.96
C ALA A 278 -6.09 2.96 12.74
N ASP A 279 -6.95 3.97 12.56
CA ASP A 279 -8.23 4.04 13.26
C ASP A 279 -9.24 3.03 12.68
N PHE A 280 -9.24 2.87 11.36
CA PHE A 280 -10.01 1.82 10.67
C PHE A 280 -9.58 0.42 11.09
N HIS A 281 -8.26 0.17 11.11
CA HIS A 281 -7.70 -1.15 11.41
C HIS A 281 -7.73 -1.47 12.90
N ASP A 282 -7.58 -0.47 13.79
CA ASP A 282 -7.73 -0.66 15.23
C ASP A 282 -9.11 -1.23 15.57
N VAL A 283 -10.18 -0.68 14.99
CA VAL A 283 -11.54 -1.21 15.19
C VAL A 283 -11.60 -2.72 14.95
N HIS A 284 -10.92 -3.22 13.93
CA HIS A 284 -10.86 -4.63 13.60
C HIS A 284 -10.15 -5.47 14.69
N HIS A 285 -9.07 -4.97 15.30
CA HIS A 285 -8.36 -5.60 16.42
C HIS A 285 -9.15 -5.60 17.74
N GLN A 286 -10.21 -4.79 17.84
CA GLN A 286 -11.04 -4.77 19.04
C GLN A 286 -11.96 -5.99 19.08
N SER A 287 -12.16 -6.57 20.27
CA SER A 287 -13.03 -7.75 20.46
C SER A 287 -14.46 -7.57 19.95
N TRP A 288 -14.94 -6.33 19.95
CA TRP A 288 -16.26 -5.93 19.45
C TRP A 288 -16.28 -5.61 17.94
N GLY A 289 -15.11 -5.52 17.29
CA GLY A 289 -14.96 -5.18 15.88
C GLY A 289 -14.33 -6.28 15.01
N LEU A 290 -13.93 -7.43 15.60
CA LEU A 290 -13.31 -8.60 14.94
C LEU A 290 -13.99 -9.11 13.65
N LYS A 291 -15.23 -8.74 13.34
CA LYS A 291 -15.94 -9.17 12.11
C LYS A 291 -16.16 -8.04 11.11
N HIS A 292 -15.40 -6.96 11.24
CA HIS A 292 -15.54 -5.75 10.45
C HIS A 292 -14.17 -5.24 9.99
N ASN A 293 -14.18 -4.34 9.00
CA ASN A 293 -13.03 -3.56 8.57
C ASN A 293 -11.82 -4.43 8.15
N PHE A 294 -12.03 -5.37 7.24
CA PHE A 294 -11.00 -6.32 6.79
C PHE A 294 -10.04 -5.75 5.73
N GLY A 295 -10.42 -4.68 5.03
CA GLY A 295 -9.62 -4.11 3.94
C GLY A 295 -8.29 -3.53 4.42
N LEU A 296 -7.20 -3.82 3.71
CA LEU A 296 -5.88 -3.29 4.03
C LEU A 296 -5.68 -1.91 3.41
N TYR A 297 -5.93 -1.74 2.12
CA TYR A 297 -5.77 -0.47 1.40
C TYR A 297 -7.10 0.21 1.11
N LEU A 298 -8.12 -0.56 0.72
CA LEU A 298 -9.39 -0.03 0.26
C LEU A 298 -10.54 -0.48 1.16
N GLY A 299 -11.23 0.48 1.78
CA GLY A 299 -12.46 0.21 2.54
C GLY A 299 -13.67 -0.08 1.64
N ILE A 300 -13.50 -0.09 0.31
CA ILE A 300 -14.59 -0.35 -0.64
C ILE A 300 -15.13 -1.77 -0.51
N TRP A 301 -14.26 -2.76 -0.27
CA TRP A 301 -14.66 -4.15 -0.14
C TRP A 301 -15.56 -4.36 1.08
N ASP A 302 -15.22 -3.74 2.20
CA ASP A 302 -16.05 -3.75 3.40
C ASP A 302 -17.41 -3.07 3.18
N ARG A 303 -17.45 -1.96 2.43
CA ARG A 303 -18.71 -1.29 2.08
C ARG A 303 -19.57 -2.14 1.16
N MET A 304 -18.98 -2.80 0.17
CA MET A 304 -19.68 -3.67 -0.77
C MET A 304 -20.25 -4.92 -0.11
N THR A 305 -19.52 -5.48 0.88
CA THR A 305 -19.92 -6.71 1.58
C THR A 305 -20.67 -6.48 2.89
N GLY A 306 -20.84 -5.22 3.29
CA GLY A 306 -21.54 -4.84 4.53
C GLY A 306 -20.74 -5.05 5.82
N SER A 307 -19.42 -5.26 5.74
CA SER A 307 -18.54 -5.40 6.91
C SER A 307 -17.91 -4.08 7.37
N TYR A 308 -18.30 -2.94 6.82
CA TYR A 308 -17.74 -1.64 7.24
C TYR A 308 -18.37 -1.10 8.53
N PHE A 309 -17.62 -1.13 9.62
CA PHE A 309 -18.03 -0.56 10.90
C PHE A 309 -17.51 0.87 11.07
N HIS A 310 -18.44 1.83 11.04
CA HIS A 310 -18.13 3.27 10.94
C HIS A 310 -18.93 4.15 11.90
N ASP A 311 -19.72 3.57 12.82
CA ASP A 311 -20.44 4.33 13.84
C ASP A 311 -19.47 4.94 14.84
N ARG A 312 -19.14 6.22 14.63
CA ARG A 312 -18.15 6.97 15.42
C ARG A 312 -18.55 7.09 16.89
N GLU A 313 -19.84 7.25 17.18
CA GLU A 313 -20.33 7.42 18.54
C GLU A 313 -20.18 6.10 19.31
N LEU A 314 -20.62 4.99 18.70
CA LEU A 314 -20.49 3.67 19.29
C LEU A 314 -19.02 3.26 19.47
N ILE A 315 -18.18 3.48 18.45
CA ILE A 315 -16.73 3.21 18.52
C ILE A 315 -16.11 3.98 19.69
N THR A 316 -16.41 5.28 19.81
CA THR A 316 -15.87 6.12 20.90
C THR A 316 -16.32 5.61 22.26
N LYS A 317 -17.61 5.28 22.41
CA LYS A 317 -18.17 4.73 23.66
C LYS A 317 -17.52 3.40 24.05
N LEU A 318 -17.29 2.52 23.08
CA LEU A 318 -16.64 1.23 23.32
C LEU A 318 -15.16 1.37 23.69
N ARG A 319 -14.43 2.29 23.04
CA ARG A 319 -13.03 2.60 23.40
C ARG A 319 -12.92 3.17 24.81
N VAL A 320 -13.76 4.16 25.16
CA VAL A 320 -13.78 4.73 26.53
C VAL A 320 -14.08 3.65 27.57
N LYS A 321 -15.03 2.75 27.30
CA LYS A 321 -15.32 1.62 28.19
C LYS A 321 -14.10 0.72 28.38
N ASN A 322 -13.40 0.36 27.31
CA ASN A 322 -12.20 -0.48 27.38
C ASN A 322 -11.05 0.22 28.13
N ARG A 323 -10.87 1.52 27.91
CA ARG A 323 -9.88 2.34 28.62
C ARG A 323 -10.10 2.36 30.13
N ILE A 324 -11.30 2.70 30.57
CA ILE A 324 -11.66 2.72 31.99
C ILE A 324 -11.45 1.33 32.64
N ALA A 325 -11.76 0.25 31.92
CA ALA A 325 -11.55 -1.09 32.42
C ALA A 325 -10.05 -1.42 32.60
N ALA A 326 -9.21 -1.05 31.63
CA ALA A 326 -7.77 -1.26 31.67
C ALA A 326 -7.09 -0.44 32.78
N GLU A 327 -7.45 0.83 32.94
CA GLU A 327 -6.91 1.71 33.99
C GLU A 327 -7.26 1.19 35.39
N LYS A 328 -8.50 0.71 35.59
CA LYS A 328 -8.90 0.08 36.86
C LYS A 328 -8.14 -1.21 37.13
N MET A 329 -7.86 -2.02 36.12
CA MET A 329 -7.09 -3.25 36.27
C MET A 329 -5.65 -2.93 36.68
N MET A 330 -5.00 -2.00 35.97
CA MET A 330 -3.64 -1.55 36.28
C MET A 330 -3.53 -0.94 37.68
N ALA A 331 -4.49 -0.10 38.09
CA ALA A 331 -4.50 0.48 39.43
C ALA A 331 -4.64 -0.58 40.54
N ARG A 332 -5.49 -1.61 40.31
CA ARG A 332 -5.61 -2.75 41.24
C ARG A 332 -4.31 -3.53 41.36
N GLU A 333 -3.62 -3.78 40.25
CA GLU A 333 -2.31 -4.46 40.24
C GLU A 333 -1.22 -3.65 40.94
N ALA A 334 -1.30 -2.31 40.89
CA ALA A 334 -0.42 -1.39 41.60
C ALA A 334 -0.79 -1.20 43.09
N GLY A 335 -1.87 -1.81 43.58
CA GLY A 335 -2.32 -1.65 44.98
C GLY A 335 -2.95 -0.30 45.29
N LEU A 336 -3.37 0.47 44.27
CA LEU A 336 -4.03 1.77 44.44
C LEU A 336 -5.54 1.58 44.70
N SER A 337 -6.12 2.46 45.53
CA SER A 337 -7.53 2.38 45.90
C SER A 337 -8.44 2.87 44.76
N ALA A 338 -9.72 2.51 44.80
CA ALA A 338 -10.68 2.95 43.78
C ALA A 338 -10.91 4.48 43.76
N GLU A 339 -10.54 5.20 44.82
CA GLU A 339 -10.59 6.67 44.91
C GLU A 339 -9.43 7.34 44.16
N ASP A 340 -8.28 6.66 44.04
CA ASP A 340 -7.08 7.21 43.38
C ASP A 340 -7.19 7.25 41.85
N VAL A 341 -8.10 6.45 41.27
CA VAL A 341 -8.30 6.30 39.81
C VAL A 341 -9.33 7.26 39.23
N ARG A 342 -10.11 7.96 40.08
CA ARG A 342 -11.19 8.87 39.65
C ARG A 342 -10.79 10.34 39.55
N LYS A 343 -9.60 10.70 40.03
CA LYS A 343 -9.00 12.03 39.85
C LYS A 343 -8.16 12.02 38.58
#